data_AF-A0A843LQT0-F1
#
_entry.id   AF-A0A843LQT0-F1
#
_cell.length_a   1.000
_cell.length_b   1.000
_cell.length_c   1.000
_cell.angle_alpha   90.00
_cell.angle_beta   90.00
_cell.angle_gamma   90.00
#
_symmetry.space_group_name_H-M   'P 1'
#
loop_
_entity.id
_entity.type
_entity.pdbx_description
1 polymer ?
#
loop_
_entity_poly.entity_id
_entity_poly.type
_entity_poly.pdbx_seq_one_letter_code
_entity_poly.pdbx_strand_id
1 'polypeptide(L)'
;MKAETSDCSIPKSCSEVEVDIKRLDRMLAAAHRSGIDVKDSYDFYVLALKELNKENLIDAYLYCDRARYELTSSLNQAKFKIKGTSFHSLRTLSYFFKLYGLYAVIFSALSVIVFGALITAYSSLSVMAVPLWAPFFAGLGASAQILMGVADDLRRYGMASRYKRLWYMALPLLAMVFGYMAYLVFSSGFIALDGDARSRESSIMFICFLTGFLTKWLIGWVSRISRDI
;
A
#
# COMPACT_ATOMS: atom_id res chain seq x y z
N MET A 1 10.63 -25.25 -29.52
CA MET A 1 10.06 -24.57 -28.34
C MET A 1 8.66 -24.11 -28.71
N LYS A 2 7.63 -24.78 -28.18
CA LYS A 2 6.23 -24.46 -28.44
C LYS A 2 5.90 -23.12 -27.78
N ALA A 3 5.32 -22.21 -28.54
CA ALA A 3 4.67 -21.01 -28.03
C ALA A 3 3.50 -21.44 -27.13
N GLU A 4 3.53 -21.03 -25.87
CA GLU A 4 2.35 -21.05 -25.01
C GLU A 4 1.39 -19.99 -25.54
N THR A 5 0.37 -20.44 -26.26
CA THR A 5 -0.81 -19.65 -26.56
C THR A 5 -1.44 -19.25 -25.23
N SER A 6 -1.57 -17.96 -24.99
CA SER A 6 -2.35 -17.43 -23.87
C SER A 6 -3.80 -17.89 -24.04
N ASP A 7 -4.20 -18.90 -23.27
CA ASP A 7 -5.58 -19.37 -23.23
C ASP A 7 -6.51 -18.20 -22.89
N CYS A 8 -7.35 -17.84 -23.85
CA CYS A 8 -8.52 -16.99 -23.65
C CYS A 8 -9.52 -17.82 -22.82
N SER A 9 -9.27 -17.91 -21.52
CA SER A 9 -10.07 -18.69 -20.60
C SER A 9 -11.35 -17.93 -20.27
N ILE A 10 -12.48 -18.45 -20.75
CA ILE A 10 -13.81 -17.98 -20.35
C ILE A 10 -13.92 -18.18 -18.82
N PRO A 11 -14.35 -17.15 -18.06
CA PRO A 11 -14.45 -17.24 -16.60
C PRO A 11 -15.38 -18.38 -16.19
N LYS A 12 -14.97 -19.15 -15.19
CA LYS A 12 -15.68 -20.37 -14.75
C LYS A 12 -16.76 -20.07 -13.71
N SER A 13 -16.79 -18.85 -13.15
CA SER A 13 -17.74 -18.47 -12.10
C SER A 13 -18.16 -16.99 -12.17
N CYS A 14 -19.39 -16.71 -11.71
CA CYS A 14 -19.90 -15.35 -11.55
C CYS A 14 -19.01 -14.49 -10.62
N SER A 15 -18.42 -15.11 -9.60
CA SER A 15 -17.52 -14.44 -8.66
C SER A 15 -16.22 -13.94 -9.30
N GLU A 16 -15.69 -14.62 -10.32
CA GLU A 16 -14.50 -14.17 -11.04
C GLU A 16 -14.78 -12.90 -11.84
N VAL A 17 -15.90 -12.88 -12.57
CA VAL A 17 -16.33 -11.72 -13.37
C VAL A 17 -16.62 -10.52 -12.48
N GLU A 18 -17.25 -10.73 -11.32
CA GLU A 18 -17.53 -9.66 -10.37
C GLU A 18 -16.23 -9.04 -9.80
N VAL A 19 -15.22 -9.85 -9.50
CA VAL A 19 -13.90 -9.37 -9.06
C VAL A 19 -13.22 -8.57 -10.18
N ASP A 20 -13.30 -9.02 -11.42
CA ASP A 20 -12.70 -8.34 -12.56
C ASP A 20 -13.36 -7.01 -12.90
N ILE A 21 -14.68 -6.92 -12.78
CA ILE A 21 -15.44 -5.68 -12.94
C ILE A 21 -15.10 -4.70 -11.81
N LYS A 22 -15.03 -5.16 -10.55
CA LYS A 22 -14.57 -4.33 -9.42
C LYS A 22 -13.13 -3.83 -9.61
N ARG A 23 -12.27 -4.61 -10.26
CA ARG A 23 -10.91 -4.17 -10.61
C ARG A 23 -10.93 -3.09 -11.69
N LEU A 24 -11.71 -3.31 -12.74
CA LEU A 24 -11.87 -2.36 -13.85
C LEU A 24 -12.38 -0.99 -13.38
N ASP A 25 -13.38 -0.96 -12.49
CA ASP A 25 -13.90 0.27 -11.88
C ASP A 25 -12.79 1.12 -11.22
N ARG A 26 -11.91 0.47 -10.45
CA ARG A 26 -10.80 1.17 -9.79
C ARG A 26 -9.76 1.67 -10.79
N MET A 27 -9.49 0.91 -11.86
CA MET A 27 -8.60 1.35 -12.95
C MET A 27 -9.17 2.58 -13.65
N LEU A 28 -10.45 2.56 -14.01
CA LEU A 28 -11.18 3.68 -14.61
C LEU A 28 -11.13 4.91 -13.70
N ALA A 29 -11.42 4.74 -12.41
CA ALA A 29 -11.37 5.83 -11.44
C ALA A 29 -9.95 6.39 -11.24
N ALA A 30 -8.89 5.58 -11.40
CA ALA A 30 -7.50 6.04 -11.36
C ALA A 30 -7.10 6.79 -12.64
N ALA A 31 -7.56 6.32 -13.80
CA ALA A 31 -7.31 6.94 -15.09
C ALA A 31 -8.01 8.30 -15.23
N HIS A 32 -9.29 8.36 -14.88
CA HIS A 32 -10.08 9.59 -14.88
C HIS A 32 -9.43 10.68 -14.01
N ARG A 33 -9.04 10.34 -12.77
CA ARG A 33 -8.35 11.26 -11.85
C ARG A 33 -6.93 11.65 -12.28
N SER A 34 -6.40 11.01 -13.31
CA SER A 34 -5.09 11.34 -13.88
C SER A 34 -5.23 12.15 -15.17
N GLY A 35 -6.46 12.56 -15.52
CA GLY A 35 -6.76 13.36 -16.70
C GLY A 35 -6.68 12.57 -18.01
N ILE A 36 -6.90 11.26 -17.96
CA ILE A 36 -7.01 10.40 -19.14
C ILE A 36 -8.49 10.30 -19.50
N ASP A 37 -8.80 10.44 -20.78
CA ASP A 37 -10.16 10.25 -21.29
C ASP A 37 -10.52 8.77 -21.24
N VAL A 38 -11.61 8.46 -20.53
CA VAL A 38 -12.09 7.10 -20.27
C VAL A 38 -13.54 6.92 -20.66
N LYS A 39 -14.15 7.88 -21.38
CA LYS A 39 -15.57 7.85 -21.73
C LYS A 39 -15.97 6.53 -22.40
N ASP A 40 -15.28 6.15 -23.46
CA ASP A 40 -15.59 4.94 -24.24
C ASP A 40 -15.42 3.66 -23.40
N SER A 41 -14.37 3.61 -22.58
CA SER A 41 -14.12 2.49 -21.67
C SER A 41 -15.17 2.40 -20.54
N TYR A 42 -15.66 3.54 -20.06
CA TYR A 42 -16.72 3.61 -19.04
C TYR A 42 -18.07 3.14 -19.58
N ASP A 43 -18.40 3.48 -20.83
CA ASP A 43 -19.63 3.03 -21.47
C ASP A 43 -19.68 1.49 -21.58
N PHE A 44 -18.56 0.86 -21.97
CA PHE A 44 -18.46 -0.61 -21.98
C PHE A 44 -18.48 -1.23 -20.58
N TYR A 45 -17.94 -0.55 -19.57
CA TYR A 45 -18.04 -1.00 -18.17
C TYR A 45 -19.49 -1.01 -17.66
N VAL A 46 -20.29 0.00 -18.00
CA VAL A 46 -21.72 0.05 -17.63
C VAL A 46 -22.50 -1.07 -18.33
N LEU A 47 -22.17 -1.38 -19.60
CA LEU A 47 -22.75 -2.53 -20.31
C LEU A 47 -22.37 -3.86 -19.63
N ALA A 48 -21.12 -4.03 -19.22
CA ALA A 48 -20.68 -5.22 -18.49
C ALA A 48 -21.44 -5.42 -17.17
N LEU A 49 -21.66 -4.34 -16.40
CA LEU A 49 -22.48 -4.38 -15.17
C LEU A 49 -23.94 -4.75 -15.45
N LYS A 50 -24.51 -4.22 -16.54
CA LYS A 50 -25.90 -4.49 -16.91
C LYS A 50 -26.09 -5.96 -17.29
N GLU A 51 -25.16 -6.55 -18.03
CA GLU A 51 -25.21 -7.96 -18.40
C GLU A 51 -24.89 -8.90 -17.23
N LEU A 52 -24.01 -8.49 -16.30
CA LEU A 52 -23.78 -9.23 -15.05
C LEU A 52 -25.07 -9.31 -14.21
N ASN A 53 -25.81 -8.20 -14.07
CA ASN A 53 -27.08 -8.18 -13.33
C ASN A 53 -28.18 -9.04 -13.98
N LYS A 54 -28.06 -9.36 -15.27
CA LYS A 54 -28.95 -10.29 -15.98
C LYS A 54 -28.45 -11.74 -15.94
N GLU A 55 -27.40 -12.02 -15.18
CA GLU A 55 -26.74 -13.32 -15.08
C GLU A 55 -26.11 -13.83 -16.39
N ASN A 56 -25.90 -12.95 -17.38
CA ASN A 56 -25.27 -13.30 -18.65
C ASN A 56 -23.74 -13.12 -18.56
N LEU A 57 -23.07 -14.18 -18.09
CA LEU A 57 -21.64 -14.16 -17.76
C LEU A 57 -20.72 -13.95 -18.97
N ILE A 58 -21.08 -14.52 -20.12
CA ILE A 58 -20.24 -14.49 -21.32
C ILE A 58 -20.17 -13.07 -21.87
N ASP A 59 -21.33 -12.42 -22.02
CA ASP A 59 -21.40 -11.06 -22.54
C ASP A 59 -20.83 -10.06 -21.53
N ALA A 60 -21.07 -10.26 -20.23
CA ALA A 60 -20.45 -9.45 -19.17
C ALA A 60 -18.91 -9.50 -19.24
N TYR A 61 -18.33 -10.68 -19.45
CA TYR A 61 -16.89 -10.84 -19.61
C TYR A 61 -16.37 -10.17 -20.89
N LEU A 62 -17.06 -10.35 -22.02
CA LEU A 62 -16.68 -9.74 -23.29
C LEU A 62 -16.67 -8.20 -23.21
N TYR A 63 -17.70 -7.60 -22.61
CA TYR A 63 -17.74 -6.16 -22.39
C TYR A 63 -16.67 -5.68 -21.41
N CYS A 64 -16.35 -6.47 -20.39
CA CYS A 64 -15.26 -6.17 -19.46
C CYS A 64 -13.89 -6.19 -20.16
N ASP A 65 -13.63 -7.18 -21.02
CA ASP A 65 -12.39 -7.25 -21.80
C ASP A 65 -12.28 -6.10 -22.80
N ARG A 66 -13.37 -5.79 -23.50
CA ARG A 66 -13.43 -4.63 -24.39
C ARG A 66 -13.19 -3.31 -23.67
N ALA A 67 -13.78 -3.12 -22.49
CA ALA A 67 -13.51 -1.95 -21.67
C ALA A 67 -12.03 -1.83 -21.28
N ARG A 68 -11.36 -2.94 -20.93
CA ARG A 68 -9.91 -2.97 -20.66
C ARG A 68 -9.08 -2.61 -21.89
N TYR A 69 -9.47 -3.11 -23.05
CA TYR A 69 -8.82 -2.78 -24.31
C TYR A 69 -8.88 -1.28 -24.61
N GLU A 70 -10.08 -0.68 -24.51
CA GLU A 70 -10.26 0.76 -24.73
C GLU A 70 -9.49 1.60 -23.70
N LEU A 71 -9.48 1.18 -22.42
CA LEU A 71 -8.67 1.86 -21.40
C LEU A 71 -7.17 1.86 -21.75
N THR A 72 -6.68 0.73 -22.27
CA THR A 72 -5.28 0.57 -22.67
C THR A 72 -4.96 1.42 -23.90
N SER A 73 -5.91 1.51 -24.84
CA SER A 73 -5.84 2.40 -26.00
C SER A 73 -5.72 3.86 -25.56
N SER A 74 -6.64 4.34 -24.70
CA SER A 74 -6.60 5.70 -24.14
C SER A 74 -5.30 6.00 -23.39
N LEU A 75 -4.78 5.03 -22.62
CA LEU A 75 -3.48 5.14 -21.95
C LEU A 75 -2.31 5.29 -22.94
N ASN A 76 -2.35 4.56 -24.05
CA ASN A 76 -1.33 4.63 -25.09
C ASN A 76 -1.42 5.93 -25.90
N GLN A 77 -2.62 6.45 -26.14
CA GLN A 77 -2.82 7.76 -26.76
C GLN A 77 -2.33 8.91 -25.88
N ALA A 78 -2.41 8.76 -24.56
CA ALA A 78 -1.89 9.74 -23.61
C ALA A 78 -0.35 9.80 -23.55
N LYS A 79 0.40 8.90 -24.20
CA LYS A 79 1.87 8.90 -24.25
C LYS A 79 2.39 9.94 -25.26
N PHE A 80 3.50 10.60 -24.95
CA PHE A 80 4.18 11.49 -25.88
C PHE A 80 4.95 10.68 -26.92
N LYS A 81 4.74 10.95 -28.21
CA LYS A 81 5.54 10.35 -29.28
C LYS A 81 6.58 11.38 -29.77
N ILE A 82 7.87 11.09 -29.56
CA ILE A 82 8.97 11.87 -30.11
C ILE A 82 9.83 10.94 -30.96
N LYS A 83 9.98 11.26 -32.26
CA LYS A 83 10.84 10.53 -33.21
C LYS A 83 10.73 8.99 -33.12
N GLY A 84 9.51 8.45 -33.11
CA GLY A 84 9.27 7.00 -33.08
C GLY A 84 9.37 6.34 -31.69
N THR A 85 9.81 7.07 -30.67
CA THR A 85 9.85 6.59 -29.28
C THR A 85 8.64 7.12 -28.49
N SER A 86 7.99 6.22 -27.75
CA SER A 86 6.80 6.51 -26.94
C SER A 86 7.21 6.73 -25.49
N PHE A 87 7.16 7.98 -25.04
CA PHE A 87 7.44 8.36 -23.65
C PHE A 87 6.16 8.43 -22.83
N HIS A 88 6.22 7.95 -21.60
CA HIS A 88 5.14 8.09 -20.64
C HIS A 88 4.91 9.56 -20.30
N SER A 89 3.71 10.07 -20.61
CA SER A 89 3.27 11.40 -20.16
C SER A 89 3.13 11.43 -18.64
N LEU A 90 3.26 12.62 -18.04
CA LEU A 90 2.98 12.88 -16.62
C LEU A 90 1.62 12.32 -16.17
N ARG A 91 0.63 12.30 -17.08
CA ARG A 91 -0.71 11.71 -16.83
C ARG A 91 -0.64 10.19 -16.67
N THR A 92 0.08 9.51 -17.56
CA THR A 92 0.30 8.05 -17.49
C THR A 92 1.15 7.66 -16.29
N LEU A 93 2.15 8.48 -15.94
CA LEU A 93 2.96 8.29 -14.73
C LEU A 93 2.09 8.44 -13.48
N SER A 94 1.28 9.50 -13.41
CA SER A 94 0.33 9.73 -12.29
C SER A 94 -0.66 8.57 -12.13
N TYR A 95 -1.14 8.01 -13.25
CA TYR A 95 -1.97 6.82 -13.26
C TYR A 95 -1.27 5.62 -12.61
N PHE A 96 -0.07 5.26 -13.06
CA PHE A 96 0.67 4.12 -12.51
C PHE A 96 1.00 4.29 -11.03
N PHE A 97 1.41 5.49 -10.63
CA PHE A 97 1.70 5.75 -9.23
C PHE A 97 0.44 5.64 -8.34
N LYS A 98 -0.74 6.04 -8.83
CA LYS A 98 -2.01 5.89 -8.10
C LYS A 98 -2.50 4.44 -8.10
N LEU A 99 -2.31 3.71 -9.19
CA LEU A 99 -2.75 2.33 -9.37
C LEU A 99 -1.96 1.36 -8.47
N TYR A 100 -0.63 1.47 -8.51
CA TYR A 100 0.27 0.57 -7.77
C TYR A 100 0.65 1.08 -6.38
N GLY A 101 0.24 2.29 -6.00
CA GLY A 101 0.58 2.86 -4.70
C GLY A 101 2.07 3.17 -4.54
N LEU A 102 2.78 3.45 -5.64
CA LEU A 102 4.22 3.68 -5.66
C LEU A 102 4.65 4.84 -4.75
N TYR A 103 3.75 5.80 -4.50
CA TYR A 103 3.96 6.86 -3.51
C TYR A 103 4.24 6.34 -2.09
N ALA A 104 3.55 5.28 -1.67
CA ALA A 104 3.72 4.69 -0.35
C ALA A 104 5.05 3.94 -0.24
N VAL A 105 5.45 3.28 -1.33
CA VAL A 105 6.75 2.60 -1.43
C VAL A 105 7.90 3.61 -1.34
N ILE A 106 7.84 4.68 -2.14
CA ILE A 106 8.85 5.75 -2.12
C ILE A 106 8.90 6.41 -0.75
N PHE A 107 7.74 6.73 -0.17
CA PHE A 107 7.68 7.32 1.16
C PHE A 107 8.28 6.40 2.23
N SER A 108 7.97 5.11 2.20
CA SER A 108 8.55 4.16 3.14
C SER A 108 10.06 4.01 2.95
N ALA A 109 10.55 3.99 1.70
CA ALA A 109 11.98 3.91 1.42
C ALA A 109 12.72 5.15 1.96
N LEU A 110 12.17 6.34 1.71
CA LEU A 110 12.68 7.59 2.29
C LEU A 110 12.66 7.57 3.81
N SER A 111 11.57 7.06 4.41
CA SER A 111 11.45 6.95 5.87
C SER A 111 12.52 6.03 6.46
N VAL A 112 12.80 4.88 5.82
CA VAL A 112 13.88 3.97 6.24
C VAL A 112 15.24 4.66 6.21
N ILE A 113 15.52 5.44 5.16
CA ILE A 113 16.77 6.21 5.06
C ILE A 113 16.87 7.25 6.18
N VAL A 114 15.79 8.02 6.39
CA VAL A 114 15.74 9.06 7.42
C VAL A 114 15.91 8.47 8.82
N PHE A 115 15.12 7.45 9.19
CA PHE A 115 15.25 6.82 10.51
C PHE A 115 16.59 6.11 10.68
N GLY A 116 17.13 5.48 9.63
CA GLY A 116 18.47 4.90 9.64
C GLY A 116 19.53 5.96 9.95
N ALA A 117 19.47 7.11 9.28
CA ALA A 117 20.38 8.24 9.54
C ALA A 117 20.20 8.85 10.94
N LEU A 118 18.96 8.93 11.44
CA LEU A 118 18.69 9.43 12.79
C LEU A 118 19.24 8.50 13.88
N ILE A 119 19.11 7.18 13.69
CA ILE A 119 19.67 6.18 14.62
C ILE A 119 21.20 6.28 14.66
N THR A 120 21.86 6.41 13.50
CA THR A 120 23.32 6.52 13.48
C THR A 120 23.82 7.84 14.08
N ALA A 121 23.16 8.96 13.77
CA ALA A 121 23.56 10.29 14.24
C ALA A 121 23.27 10.53 15.72
N TYR A 122 22.19 9.97 16.26
CA TYR A 122 21.67 10.30 17.60
C TYR A 122 21.54 9.09 18.53
N SER A 123 22.26 8.00 18.26
CA SER A 123 22.22 6.77 19.07
C SER A 123 22.54 6.97 20.56
N SER A 124 23.41 7.92 20.89
CA SER A 124 23.86 8.20 22.27
C SER A 124 23.02 9.24 23.01
N LEU A 125 22.09 9.92 22.33
CA LEU A 125 21.27 10.96 22.93
C LEU A 125 20.05 10.36 23.64
N SER A 126 19.67 10.97 24.75
CA SER A 126 18.47 10.60 25.51
C SER A 126 17.64 11.83 25.89
N VAL A 127 16.33 11.63 26.00
CA VAL A 127 15.37 12.63 26.48
C VAL A 127 14.56 12.01 27.60
N MET A 128 14.59 12.63 28.79
CA MET A 128 13.94 12.08 29.99
C MET A 128 14.34 10.62 30.27
N ALA A 129 15.64 10.32 30.18
CA ALA A 129 16.23 8.98 30.34
C ALA A 129 15.81 7.92 29.30
N VAL A 130 15.06 8.31 28.25
CA VAL A 130 14.74 7.43 27.13
C VAL A 130 15.70 7.71 25.97
N PRO A 131 16.44 6.71 25.46
CA PRO A 131 17.34 6.91 24.35
C PRO A 131 16.56 7.17 23.05
N LEU A 132 17.03 8.10 22.23
CA LEU A 132 16.34 8.51 21.01
C LEU A 132 16.27 7.41 19.96
N TRP A 133 17.14 6.39 20.02
CA TRP A 133 17.03 5.25 19.13
C TRP A 133 15.69 4.51 19.30
N ALA A 134 15.08 4.49 20.50
CA ALA A 134 13.85 3.75 20.75
C ALA A 134 12.66 4.20 19.87
N PRO A 135 12.28 5.51 19.86
CA PRO A 135 11.26 5.99 18.93
C PRO A 135 11.66 5.83 17.46
N PHE A 136 12.95 5.94 17.10
CA PHE A 136 13.38 5.78 15.70
C PHE A 136 13.26 4.33 15.21
N PHE A 137 13.58 3.34 16.04
CA PHE A 137 13.35 1.92 15.71
C PHE A 137 11.86 1.61 15.52
N ALA A 138 10.97 2.25 16.29
CA ALA A 138 9.54 2.15 16.03
C ALA A 138 9.12 2.83 14.72
N GLY A 139 9.73 3.96 14.34
CA GLY A 139 9.57 4.58 13.02
C GLY A 139 9.99 3.65 11.86
N LEU A 140 11.07 2.88 12.03
CA LEU A 140 11.47 1.83 11.08
C LEU A 140 10.42 0.71 10.99
N GLY A 141 9.90 0.25 12.12
CA GLY A 141 8.84 -0.76 12.16
C GLY A 141 7.58 -0.32 11.42
N ALA A 142 7.16 0.93 11.62
CA ALA A 142 6.03 1.50 10.90
C ALA A 142 6.28 1.60 9.39
N SER A 143 7.50 1.91 8.98
CA SER A 143 7.89 1.92 7.56
C SER A 143 7.75 0.51 6.94
N ALA A 144 8.23 -0.53 7.63
CA ALA A 144 8.03 -1.91 7.21
C ALA A 144 6.54 -2.29 7.12
N GLN A 145 5.72 -1.82 8.06
CA GLN A 145 4.26 -2.03 8.02
C GLN A 145 3.61 -1.35 6.79
N ILE A 146 4.07 -0.17 6.38
CA ILE A 146 3.59 0.52 5.18
C ILE A 146 3.88 -0.32 3.94
N LEU A 147 5.12 -0.82 3.78
CA LEU A 147 5.50 -1.68 2.65
C LEU A 147 4.67 -2.96 2.60
N MET A 148 4.51 -3.64 3.74
CA MET A 148 3.70 -4.86 3.81
C MET A 148 2.24 -4.56 3.48
N GLY A 149 1.70 -3.43 3.95
CA GLY A 149 0.34 -3.01 3.63
C GLY A 149 0.10 -2.70 2.15
N VAL A 150 1.13 -2.24 1.41
CA VAL A 150 1.07 -2.06 -0.04
C VAL A 150 1.17 -3.39 -0.76
N ALA A 151 2.07 -4.28 -0.32
CA ALA A 151 2.23 -5.62 -0.89
C ALA A 151 0.94 -6.46 -0.73
N ASP A 152 0.29 -6.39 0.43
CA ASP A 152 -0.99 -7.06 0.68
C ASP A 152 -2.13 -6.50 -0.18
N ASP A 153 -2.20 -5.17 -0.33
CA ASP A 153 -3.21 -4.55 -1.20
C ASP A 153 -3.00 -4.98 -2.66
N LEU A 154 -1.74 -5.02 -3.12
CA LEU A 154 -1.40 -5.47 -4.47
C LEU A 154 -1.69 -6.96 -4.67
N ARG A 155 -1.37 -7.82 -3.70
CA ARG A 155 -1.64 -9.26 -3.73
C ARG A 155 -3.14 -9.55 -3.76
N ARG A 156 -3.93 -8.86 -2.95
CA ARG A 156 -5.38 -9.14 -2.80
C ARG A 156 -6.21 -8.50 -3.92
N TYR A 157 -5.86 -7.29 -4.33
CA TYR A 157 -6.72 -6.49 -5.20
C TYR A 157 -6.08 -6.13 -6.55
N GLY A 158 -4.81 -6.45 -6.77
CA GLY A 158 -4.06 -6.04 -7.96
C GLY A 158 -3.77 -4.53 -8.02
N MET A 159 -4.14 -3.77 -6.99
CA MET A 159 -4.04 -2.31 -6.92
C MET A 159 -3.95 -1.85 -5.46
N ALA A 160 -3.27 -0.72 -5.22
CA ALA A 160 -3.17 -0.14 -3.88
C ALA A 160 -4.46 0.59 -3.47
N SER A 161 -4.93 0.39 -2.23
CA SER A 161 -6.14 1.03 -1.74
C SER A 161 -5.89 2.51 -1.39
N ARG A 162 -6.83 3.37 -1.83
CA ARG A 162 -6.77 4.84 -1.77
C ARG A 162 -6.71 5.42 -0.35
N TYR A 163 -7.20 4.67 0.65
CA TYR A 163 -7.53 5.20 1.97
C TYR A 163 -6.32 5.55 2.87
N LYS A 164 -5.10 5.18 2.48
CA LYS A 164 -3.95 5.17 3.40
C LYS A 164 -2.94 6.31 3.22
N ARG A 165 -3.11 7.24 2.27
CA ARG A 165 -2.07 8.25 1.95
C ARG A 165 -1.72 9.20 3.10
N LEU A 166 -2.72 9.80 3.76
CA LEU A 166 -2.51 10.63 4.95
C LEU A 166 -2.01 9.79 6.14
N TRP A 167 -2.55 8.57 6.27
CA TRP A 167 -2.14 7.62 7.28
C TRP A 167 -0.68 7.21 7.14
N TYR A 168 -0.10 7.18 5.95
CA TYR A 168 1.32 6.87 5.75
C TYR A 168 2.24 7.94 6.34
N MET A 169 1.84 9.20 6.35
CA MET A 169 2.60 10.27 7.02
C MET A 169 2.42 10.24 8.54
N ALA A 170 1.19 9.96 8.99
CA ALA A 170 0.87 9.93 10.43
C ALA A 170 1.41 8.68 11.14
N LEU A 171 1.49 7.53 10.44
CA LEU A 171 1.88 6.25 11.04
C LEU A 171 3.27 6.30 11.69
N PRO A 172 4.32 6.76 10.99
CA PRO A 172 5.66 6.79 11.57
C PRO A 172 5.75 7.73 12.78
N LEU A 173 5.05 8.86 12.76
CA LEU A 173 5.00 9.80 13.89
C LEU A 173 4.30 9.18 15.10
N LEU A 174 3.14 8.54 14.91
CA LEU A 174 2.44 7.84 15.97
C LEU A 174 3.27 6.66 16.50
N ALA A 175 3.95 5.94 15.61
CA ALA A 175 4.82 4.83 15.96
C ALA A 175 6.00 5.30 16.84
N MET A 176 6.57 6.48 16.60
CA MET A 176 7.59 7.05 17.49
C MET A 176 7.08 7.22 18.91
N VAL A 177 5.85 7.73 19.09
CA VAL A 177 5.23 7.88 20.42
C VAL A 177 5.04 6.51 21.08
N PHE A 178 4.52 5.53 20.35
CA PHE A 178 4.36 4.18 20.89
C PHE A 178 5.70 3.50 21.20
N GLY A 179 6.74 3.73 20.40
CA GLY A 179 8.10 3.24 20.64
C GLY A 179 8.72 3.83 21.90
N TYR A 180 8.51 5.13 22.14
CA TYR A 180 8.92 5.80 23.37
C TYR A 180 8.24 5.17 24.60
N MET A 181 6.92 4.95 24.53
CA MET A 181 6.16 4.32 25.61
C MET A 181 6.56 2.86 25.84
N ALA A 182 6.80 2.11 24.76
CA ALA A 182 7.29 0.74 24.84
C ALA A 182 8.65 0.69 25.53
N TYR A 183 9.56 1.60 25.23
CA TYR A 183 10.83 1.67 25.95
C TYR A 183 10.61 1.85 27.45
N LEU A 184 9.76 2.78 27.90
CA LEU A 184 9.51 2.99 29.34
C LEU A 184 8.95 1.73 30.02
N VAL A 185 7.97 1.08 29.41
CA VAL A 185 7.35 -0.13 29.95
C VAL A 185 8.35 -1.29 30.00
N PHE A 186 9.00 -1.60 28.88
CA PHE A 186 9.86 -2.78 28.80
C PHE A 186 11.24 -2.55 29.43
N SER A 187 11.79 -1.34 29.36
CA SER A 187 13.06 -1.05 30.04
C SER A 187 12.95 -1.32 31.53
N SER A 188 11.88 -0.87 32.20
CA SER A 188 11.61 -1.15 33.61
C SER A 188 11.42 -2.66 33.89
N GLY A 189 10.73 -3.39 33.02
CA GLY A 189 10.52 -4.83 33.15
C GLY A 189 11.79 -5.65 33.00
N PHE A 190 12.68 -5.27 32.08
CA PHE A 190 13.96 -5.95 31.88
C PHE A 190 15.02 -5.56 32.93
N ILE A 191 14.83 -4.51 33.76
CA ILE A 191 15.73 -4.25 34.92
C ILE A 191 15.65 -5.42 35.91
N ALA A 192 14.51 -6.12 35.97
CA ALA A 192 14.29 -7.23 36.89
C ALA A 192 14.84 -8.59 36.41
N LEU A 193 15.33 -8.68 35.17
CA LEU A 193 15.86 -9.92 34.59
C LEU A 193 17.38 -9.83 34.44
N ASP A 194 18.08 -10.72 35.14
CA ASP A 194 19.53 -10.76 35.24
C ASP A 194 20.15 -11.35 33.95
N GLY A 195 20.45 -10.49 32.97
CA GLY A 195 20.96 -10.88 31.66
C GLY A 195 21.98 -9.89 31.10
N ASP A 196 22.78 -10.34 30.14
CA ASP A 196 23.84 -9.54 29.51
C ASP A 196 23.28 -8.24 28.91
N ALA A 197 23.87 -7.09 29.26
CA ALA A 197 23.36 -5.76 28.93
C ALA A 197 23.14 -5.57 27.42
N ARG A 198 24.01 -6.15 26.59
CA ARG A 198 23.92 -6.08 25.13
C ARG A 198 22.75 -6.88 24.55
N SER A 199 22.45 -8.04 25.15
CA SER A 199 21.31 -8.88 24.77
C SER A 199 19.98 -8.19 25.10
N ARG A 200 19.97 -7.44 26.21
CA ARG A 200 18.82 -6.67 26.67
C ARG A 200 18.53 -5.47 25.79
N GLU A 201 19.54 -4.68 25.43
CA GLU A 201 19.37 -3.56 24.49
C GLU A 201 18.83 -4.02 23.13
N SER A 202 19.40 -5.10 22.58
CA SER A 202 18.95 -5.68 21.31
C SER A 202 17.49 -6.14 21.37
N SER A 203 17.08 -6.73 22.50
CA SER A 203 15.69 -7.15 22.73
C SER A 203 14.73 -5.97 22.80
N ILE A 204 15.13 -4.88 23.48
CA ILE A 204 14.31 -3.67 23.57
C ILE A 204 14.22 -2.96 22.20
N MET A 205 15.31 -2.92 21.43
CA MET A 205 15.30 -2.44 20.03
C MET A 205 14.29 -3.22 19.18
N PHE A 206 14.29 -4.55 19.30
CA PHE A 206 13.34 -5.40 18.60
C PHE A 206 11.88 -5.14 19.02
N ILE A 207 11.63 -4.97 20.32
CA ILE A 207 10.30 -4.63 20.83
C ILE A 207 9.83 -3.26 20.31
N CYS A 208 10.71 -2.25 20.29
CA CYS A 208 10.39 -0.94 19.73
C CYS A 208 10.03 -1.04 18.24
N PHE A 209 10.81 -1.80 17.46
CA PHE A 209 10.51 -2.08 16.06
C PHE A 209 9.17 -2.80 15.90
N LEU A 210 8.91 -3.85 16.68
CA LEU A 210 7.66 -4.61 16.60
C LEU A 210 6.45 -3.75 16.98
N THR A 211 6.59 -2.91 18.00
CA THR A 211 5.56 -1.93 18.40
C THR A 211 5.25 -0.99 17.25
N GLY A 212 6.29 -0.46 16.60
CA GLY A 212 6.16 0.35 15.40
C GLY A 212 5.42 -0.38 14.27
N PHE A 213 5.79 -1.64 14.02
CA PHE A 213 5.17 -2.50 13.01
C PHE A 213 3.70 -2.84 13.32
N LEU A 214 3.30 -2.85 14.60
CA LEU A 214 1.92 -3.15 15.03
C LEU A 214 1.07 -1.89 15.24
N THR A 215 1.62 -0.69 15.03
CA THR A 215 0.96 0.61 15.30
C THR A 215 -0.44 0.70 14.72
N LYS A 216 -0.63 0.34 13.44
CA LYS A 216 -1.97 0.40 12.82
C LYS A 216 -2.97 -0.56 13.48
N TRP A 217 -2.52 -1.74 13.90
CA TRP A 217 -3.38 -2.71 14.57
C TRP A 217 -3.77 -2.21 15.97
N LEU A 218 -2.82 -1.65 16.71
CA LEU A 218 -3.06 -1.01 18.00
C LEU A 218 -4.11 0.10 17.90
N ILE A 219 -3.97 1.01 16.93
CA ILE A 219 -4.94 2.09 16.70
C ILE A 219 -6.34 1.52 16.40
N GLY A 220 -6.43 0.49 15.55
CA GLY A 220 -7.70 -0.15 15.22
C GLY A 220 -8.33 -0.91 16.39
N TRP A 221 -7.52 -1.44 17.31
CA TRP A 221 -7.99 -2.06 18.54
C TRP A 221 -8.51 -1.00 19.53
N VAL A 222 -7.74 0.06 19.79
CA VAL A 222 -8.16 1.18 20.66
C VAL A 222 -9.44 1.84 20.14
N SER A 223 -9.55 2.06 18.82
CA SER A 223 -10.75 2.65 18.22
C SER A 223 -12.00 1.78 18.35
N ARG A 224 -11.86 0.45 18.46
CA ARG A 224 -12.99 -0.45 18.69
C ARG A 224 -13.44 -0.39 20.15
N ILE A 225 -12.50 -0.51 21.08
CA ILE A 225 -12.80 -0.41 22.52
C ILE A 225 -13.45 0.92 22.87
N SER A 226 -12.97 2.03 22.31
CA SER A 226 -13.55 3.35 22.55
C SER A 226 -14.97 3.52 22.02
N ARG A 227 -15.44 2.67 21.10
CA ARG A 227 -16.84 2.70 20.64
C ARG A 227 -17.76 1.84 21.49
N ASP A 228 -17.18 0.92 22.26
CA ASP A 228 -17.90 -0.03 23.12
C ASP A 228 -18.00 0.48 24.57
N ILE A 229 -17.48 1.68 24.86
CA ILE A 229 -17.60 2.42 26.14
C ILE A 229 -18.54 3.62 25.90
#